data_AF-F3KW73-F1
#
_entry.id   AF-F3KW73-F1
#
_cell.length_a   1.000
_cell.length_b   1.000
_cell.length_c   1.000
_cell.angle_alpha   90.00
_cell.angle_beta   90.00
_cell.angle_gamma   90.00
#
_symmetry.space_group_name_H-M   'P 1'
#
loop_
_entity.id
_entity.type
_entity.pdbx_description
1 polymer ?
#
loop_
_entity_poly.entity_id
_entity_poly.type
_entity_poly.pdbx_seq_one_letter_code
_entity_poly.pdbx_strand_id
1 'polypeptide(L)' 'AVLIEMVYHRQLNVTLGSEVVFLGLALDVRQPATWLGALAFTLAGIALFVVARRDYARRWSEVQSRIERIIQHREGL' A
#
# COMPACT_ATOMS: atom_id res chain seq x y z
N ALA A 1 -20.03 16.89 -1.50
CA ALA A 1 -19.29 17.91 -0.74
C ALA A 1 -17.80 17.56 -0.55
N VAL A 2 -17.43 16.30 -0.29
CA VAL A 2 -16.03 15.88 0.00
C VAL A 2 -15.02 16.16 -1.13
N LEU A 3 -15.43 16.04 -2.40
CA LEU A 3 -14.53 16.24 -3.55
C LEU A 3 -14.05 17.69 -3.71
N ILE A 4 -14.87 18.67 -3.33
CA ILE A 4 -14.55 20.10 -3.48
C ILE A 4 -13.56 20.53 -2.38
N GLU A 5 -13.71 19.98 -1.18
CA GLU A 5 -12.83 20.25 -0.04
C GLU A 5 -11.42 19.68 -0.24
N MET A 6 -11.31 18.51 -0.90
CA MET A 6 -10.04 17.93 -1.33
C MET A 6 -9.29 18.78 -2.37
N VAL A 7 -10.01 19.46 -3.28
CA VAL A 7 -9.42 20.36 -4.29
C VAL A 7 -8.94 21.68 -3.67
N TYR A 8 -9.64 22.18 -2.66
CA TYR A 8 -9.28 23.41 -1.95
C TYR A 8 -7.94 23.27 -1.21
N HIS A 9 -7.70 22.13 -0.53
CA HIS A 9 -6.41 21.85 0.11
C HIS A 9 -5.25 21.72 -0.88
N ARG A 10 -5.51 21.30 -2.13
CA ARG A 10 -4.46 21.12 -3.13
C ARG A 10 -3.92 22.44 -3.68
N GLN A 11 -4.73 23.50 -3.71
CA GLN A 11 -4.32 24.82 -4.23
C GLN A 11 -3.54 25.66 -3.20
N LEU A 12 -3.85 25.51 -1.91
CA LEU A 12 -3.16 26.26 -0.85
C LEU A 12 -1.73 25.76 -0.59
N ASN A 13 -1.42 24.51 -0.99
CA ASN A 13 -0.10 23.91 -0.81
C ASN A 13 0.86 24.15 -2.00
N VAL A 14 0.45 24.92 -3.02
CA VAL A 14 1.29 25.23 -4.20
C VAL A 14 2.27 26.38 -3.93
N THR A 15 2.15 27.04 -2.76
CA THR A 15 2.85 28.30 -2.44
C THR A 15 4.08 28.12 -1.55
N LEU A 16 4.64 26.91 -1.40
CA LEU A 16 5.87 26.66 -0.66
C LEU A 16 6.80 25.72 -1.45
N GLY A 17 7.55 26.29 -2.39
CA GLY A 17 8.77 25.73 -3.00
C GLY A 17 8.59 24.44 -3.82
N SER A 18 9.11 24.39 -5.04
CA SER A 18 9.08 23.16 -5.87
C SER A 18 10.03 22.06 -5.39
N GLU A 19 10.46 22.10 -4.13
CA GLU A 19 11.33 21.12 -3.50
C GLU A 19 10.59 20.54 -2.29
N VAL A 20 10.04 19.35 -2.45
CA VAL A 20 9.50 18.59 -1.32
C VAL A 20 10.60 17.68 -0.83
N VAL A 21 11.08 17.89 0.39
CA VAL A 21 12.02 16.96 1.03
C VAL A 21 11.22 15.76 1.52
N PHE A 22 11.38 14.63 0.85
CA PHE A 22 10.76 13.36 1.24
C PHE A 22 11.86 12.34 1.46
N LEU A 23 11.89 11.72 2.65
CA LEU A 23 12.93 10.79 3.10
C LEU A 23 14.37 11.36 3.06
N GLY A 24 14.53 12.68 3.23
CA GLY A 24 15.84 13.35 3.21
C GLY A 24 16.38 13.65 1.80
N LEU A 25 15.60 13.39 0.75
CA LEU A 25 15.95 13.72 -0.63
C LEU A 25 15.09 14.90 -1.10
N ALA A 26 15.74 15.91 -1.71
CA ALA A 26 15.04 17.02 -2.35
C ALA A 26 14.41 16.50 -3.66
N LEU A 27 13.09 16.32 -3.67
CA LEU A 27 12.35 15.88 -4.84
C LEU A 27 11.81 17.09 -5.58
N ASP A 28 12.43 17.39 -6.73
CA ASP A 28 11.96 18.36 -7.69
C ASP A 28 10.84 17.75 -8.53
N VAL A 29 9.62 18.25 -8.35
CA VAL A 29 8.40 17.75 -9.02
C VAL A 29 8.42 18.00 -10.54
N ARG A 30 9.33 18.86 -11.04
CA ARG A 30 9.52 19.16 -12.47
C ARG A 30 10.39 18.14 -13.19
N GLN A 31 11.09 17.27 -12.46
CA GLN A 31 12.00 16.29 -13.06
C GLN A 31 11.32 14.93 -13.27
N PRO A 32 11.41 14.33 -14.47
CA PRO A 32 10.80 13.02 -14.75
C PRO A 32 11.41 11.88 -13.93
N ALA A 33 12.67 12.05 -13.46
CA ALA A 33 13.34 11.07 -12.60
C ALA A 33 12.64 10.90 -11.23
N THR A 34 12.09 11.98 -10.67
CA THR A 34 11.29 11.99 -9.43
C THR A 34 10.06 11.09 -9.56
N TRP A 35 9.36 11.19 -10.68
CA TRP A 35 8.17 10.38 -10.97
C TRP A 35 8.50 8.91 -11.20
N LEU A 36 9.62 8.63 -11.87
CA LEU A 36 10.11 7.25 -12.05
C LEU A 36 10.51 6.61 -10.71
N GLY A 37 11.19 7.35 -9.83
CA GLY A 37 11.55 6.86 -8.49
C GLY A 37 10.32 6.55 -7.64
N ALA A 38 9.32 7.45 -7.64
CA ALA A 38 8.05 7.23 -6.93
C ALA A 38 7.28 6.01 -7.49
N LEU A 39 7.25 5.84 -8.82
CA LEU A 39 6.62 4.68 -9.46
C LEU A 39 7.36 3.38 -9.11
N ALA A 40 8.70 3.39 -9.17
CA ALA A 40 9.51 2.23 -8.83
C ALA A 40 9.32 1.81 -7.37
N PHE A 41 9.28 2.77 -6.45
CA PHE A 41 9.02 2.51 -5.03
C PHE A 41 7.62 1.93 -4.80
N THR A 42 6.61 2.49 -5.47
CA THR A 42 5.23 1.98 -5.42
C THR A 42 5.15 0.56 -5.94
N LEU A 43 5.78 0.27 -7.07
CA LEU A 43 5.83 -1.07 -7.65
C LEU A 43 6.56 -2.06 -6.73
N ALA A 44 7.66 -1.66 -6.11
CA ALA A 44 8.36 -2.48 -5.12
C ALA A 44 7.46 -2.82 -3.92
N GLY A 45 6.72 -1.84 -3.39
CA GLY A 45 5.75 -2.05 -2.31
C GLY A 45 4.63 -3.02 -2.71
N ILE A 46 4.06 -2.85 -3.91
CA ILE A 46 3.03 -3.76 -4.44
C ILE A 46 3.59 -5.17 -4.61
N ALA A 47 4.80 -5.32 -5.16
CA ALA A 47 5.44 -6.61 -5.35
C ALA A 47 5.64 -7.33 -4.01
N LEU A 48 6.19 -6.64 -3.00
CA LEU A 48 6.35 -7.19 -1.64
C LEU A 48 4.99 -7.60 -1.04
N PHE A 49 3.99 -6.74 -1.17
CA PHE A 49 2.65 -7.01 -0.65
C PHE A 49 2.02 -8.24 -1.30
N VAL A 50 2.14 -8.38 -2.62
CA VAL A 50 1.61 -9.54 -3.35
C VAL A 50 2.32 -10.82 -2.92
N VAL A 51 3.64 -10.80 -2.75
CA VAL A 51 4.40 -11.97 -2.26
C VAL A 51 3.95 -12.36 -0.86
N ALA A 52 3.87 -11.40 0.06
CA ALA A 52 3.40 -11.65 1.43
C ALA A 52 1.96 -12.18 1.45
N ARG A 53 1.08 -11.61 0.63
CA ARG A 53 -0.31 -12.07 0.49
C ARG A 53 -0.39 -13.52 -0.01
N ARG A 54 0.45 -13.91 -0.96
CA ARG A 54 0.48 -15.29 -1.49
C ARG A 54 0.94 -16.28 -0.41
N ASP A 55 1.97 -15.93 0.36
CA ASP A 55 2.45 -16.77 1.46
C ASP A 55 1.39 -16.90 2.57
N TYR A 56 0.78 -15.78 2.97
CA TYR A 56 -0.30 -15.76 3.95
C TYR A 56 -1.50 -16.62 3.52
N ALA A 57 -1.95 -16.49 2.27
CA ALA A 57 -3.08 -17.27 1.76
C ALA A 57 -2.80 -18.79 1.78
N ARG A 58 -1.57 -19.21 1.47
CA ARG A 58 -1.17 -20.63 1.56
C ARG A 58 -1.25 -21.13 3.00
N ARG A 59 -0.63 -20.42 3.94
CA ARG A 59 -0.65 -20.80 5.37
C ARG A 59 -2.05 -20.77 5.95
N TRP A 60 -2.88 -19.79 5.54
CA TRP A 60 -4.25 -19.68 5.97
C TRP A 60 -5.09 -20.90 5.56
N SER A 61 -4.89 -21.43 4.35
CA SER A 61 -5.62 -22.62 3.89
C SER A 61 -5.32 -23.85 4.76
N GLU A 62 -4.06 -24.03 5.17
CA GLU A 62 -3.65 -25.10 6.07
C GLU A 62 -4.31 -24.94 7.45
N VAL A 63 -4.22 -23.73 8.02
CA VAL A 63 -4.85 -23.42 9.32
C VAL A 63 -6.37 -23.61 9.27
N GLN A 64 -7.03 -23.17 8.20
CA GLN A 64 -8.46 -23.37 7.99
C GLN A 64 -8.85 -24.84 7.98
N SER A 65 -8.12 -25.67 7.21
CA SER A 65 -8.39 -27.12 7.17
C SER A 65 -8.26 -27.78 8.55
N ARG A 66 -7.31 -27.30 9.37
CA ARG A 66 -7.13 -27.80 10.74
C ARG A 66 -8.26 -27.35 11.66
N ILE A 67 -8.72 -26.10 11.54
CA ILE A 67 -9.85 -25.58 12.30
C ILE A 67 -11.13 -26.37 11.95
N GLU A 68 -11.39 -26.59 10.66
CA GLU A 68 -12.54 -27.36 10.18
C GLU A 68 -12.58 -28.77 10.79
N ARG A 69 -11.45 -29.49 10.79
CA ARG A 69 -11.35 -30.82 11.41
C ARG A 69 -11.63 -30.78 12.92
N ILE A 70 -11.15 -29.76 13.62
CA ILE A 70 -11.39 -29.59 15.06
C ILE A 70 -12.86 -29.27 15.34
N ILE A 71 -13.51 -28.45 14.49
CA ILE A 71 -14.93 -28.13 14.60
C ILE A 71 -15.77 -29.40 14.36
N GLN A 72 -15.51 -30.17 13.30
CA GLN A 72 -16.21 -31.42 13.01
C GLN A 72 -16.10 -32.42 14.18
N HIS A 73 -14.89 -32.59 14.74
CA HIS A 73 -14.70 -33.44 15.93
C HIS A 73 -15.45 -32.96 17.17
N ARG A 74 -15.62 -31.64 17.35
CA ARG A 74 -16.38 -31.07 18.48
C ARG A 74 -17.89 -31.18 18.28
N GLU A 75 -18.35 -31.10 17.04
CA GLU A 75 -19.78 -31.18 16.69
C GLU A 75 -20.29 -32.63 16.62
N GLY A 76 -19.41 -33.63 16.74
CA GLY A 76 -19.80 -35.03 16.90
C GLY A 76 -20.23 -35.72 15.61
N LEU A 77 -19.70 -35.28 14.47
CA LEU A 77 -19.67 -36.04 13.20
C LEU A 77 -18.42 -36.93 13.14
#